data_AF-G2WKF7-F1
#
_entry.id   AF-G2WKF7-F1
#
_cell.length_a   1.000
_cell.length_b   1.000
_cell.length_c   1.000
_cell.angle_alpha   90.00
_cell.angle_beta   90.00
_cell.angle_gamma   90.00
#
_symmetry.space_group_name_H-M   'P 1'
#
loop_
_entity.id
_entity.type
_entity.pdbx_description
1 polymer ?
#
loop_
_entity_poly.entity_id
_entity_poly.type
_entity_poly.pdbx_seq_one_letter_code
_entity_poly.pdbx_strand_id
1 'polypeptide(L)'
;MAILKRGARKKVHQEPAKRSANIKKATFDSSKKKEVGVSDLTLLSKISDEAINENLKKRFLNATIYTYIGHVLISVNPFRDLGIYTDAVMNEYKGKNRLEVP
;
A
#
# COMPACT_ATOMS: atom_id res chain seq x y z
N MET A 1 5.76 63.04 -21.45
CA MET A 1 7.06 62.99 -20.75
C MET A 1 6.82 62.50 -19.33
N ALA A 2 7.35 61.34 -18.94
CA ALA A 2 7.43 60.92 -17.55
C ALA A 2 8.71 60.07 -17.38
N ILE A 3 9.51 60.46 -16.40
CA ILE A 3 10.93 60.15 -16.25
C ILE A 3 11.10 58.81 -15.53
N LEU A 4 11.84 57.87 -16.12
CA LEU A 4 12.25 56.61 -15.49
C LEU A 4 13.30 56.87 -14.40
N LYS A 5 12.99 56.51 -13.15
CA LYS A 5 13.96 56.45 -12.05
C LYS A 5 14.34 54.98 -11.80
N ARG A 6 15.49 54.55 -12.33
CA ARG A 6 16.05 53.20 -12.12
C ARG A 6 16.57 53.05 -10.68
N GLY A 7 15.89 52.25 -9.86
CA GLY A 7 16.36 51.81 -8.55
C GLY A 7 17.29 50.61 -8.66
N ALA A 8 18.46 50.66 -8.03
CA ALA A 8 19.45 49.60 -8.01
C ALA A 8 18.94 48.36 -7.26
N ARG A 9 18.82 47.22 -7.95
CA ARG A 9 18.55 45.91 -7.32
C ARG A 9 19.85 45.34 -6.74
N LYS A 10 19.97 45.31 -5.41
CA LYS A 10 20.93 44.43 -4.72
C LYS A 10 20.46 42.98 -4.85
N LYS A 11 21.22 42.13 -5.53
CA LYS A 11 21.04 40.67 -5.51
C LYS A 11 21.62 40.14 -4.19
N VAL A 12 20.77 39.67 -3.30
CA VAL A 12 21.18 38.85 -2.14
C VAL A 12 21.37 37.42 -2.67
N HIS A 13 22.60 36.92 -2.62
CA HIS A 13 22.90 35.53 -2.94
C HIS A 13 22.45 34.68 -1.74
N GLN A 14 21.26 34.08 -1.83
CA GLN A 14 20.85 33.05 -0.88
C GLN A 14 21.42 31.72 -1.37
N GLU A 15 22.36 31.15 -0.61
CA GLU A 15 22.82 29.78 -0.82
C GLU A 15 21.64 28.80 -0.68
N PRO A 16 21.56 27.76 -1.52
CA PRO A 16 20.47 26.80 -1.45
C PRO A 16 20.56 26.02 -0.14
N ALA A 17 19.48 26.09 0.66
CA ALA A 17 19.34 25.35 1.90
C ALA A 17 19.54 23.85 1.64
N LYS A 18 20.57 23.26 2.24
CA LYS A 18 20.79 21.82 2.26
C LYS A 18 19.63 21.17 3.01
N ARG A 19 18.62 20.69 2.28
CA ARG A 19 17.60 19.80 2.83
C ARG A 19 18.28 18.49 3.19
N SER A 20 18.65 18.31 4.45
CA SER A 20 18.93 16.99 5.02
C SER A 20 17.60 16.24 5.12
N ALA A 21 17.06 15.81 3.98
CA ALA A 21 16.02 14.82 3.98
C ALA A 21 16.64 13.57 4.60
N ASN A 22 16.24 13.24 5.83
CA ASN A 22 16.51 11.95 6.43
C ASN A 22 15.90 10.89 5.52
N ILE A 23 16.70 10.36 4.59
CA ILE A 23 16.32 9.25 3.74
C ILE A 23 16.12 8.07 4.69
N LYS A 24 14.88 7.83 5.08
CA LYS A 24 14.49 6.62 5.81
C LYS A 24 14.73 5.47 4.83
N LYS A 25 15.88 4.81 4.98
CA LYS A 25 16.17 3.56 4.28
C LYS A 25 15.01 2.60 4.59
N ALA A 26 14.43 1.98 3.57
CA ALA A 26 13.39 0.99 3.76
C ALA A 26 13.97 -0.18 4.56
N THR A 27 13.69 -0.21 5.86
CA THR A 27 13.97 -1.37 6.71
C THR A 27 12.94 -2.44 6.35
N PHE A 28 13.41 -3.57 5.84
CA PHE A 28 12.56 -4.75 5.63
C PHE A 28 12.08 -5.21 7.00
N ASP A 29 10.77 -5.03 7.25
CA ASP A 29 10.17 -5.39 8.52
C ASP A 29 9.93 -6.91 8.55
N SER A 30 10.84 -7.62 9.23
CA SER A 30 10.82 -9.09 9.36
C SER A 30 9.61 -9.61 10.16
N SER A 31 8.76 -8.74 10.71
CA SER A 31 7.55 -9.16 11.44
C SER A 31 6.31 -9.34 10.56
N LYS A 32 6.41 -9.20 9.23
CA LYS A 32 5.27 -9.48 8.33
C LYS A 32 4.83 -10.93 8.51
N LYS A 33 3.56 -11.12 8.93
CA LYS A 33 2.89 -12.44 8.94
C LYS A 33 3.15 -13.12 7.60
N LYS A 34 3.62 -14.36 7.65
CA LYS A 34 3.87 -15.18 6.46
C LYS A 34 2.57 -15.24 5.65
N GLU A 35 2.54 -14.59 4.49
CA GLU A 35 1.35 -14.60 3.63
C GLU A 35 1.06 -16.03 3.20
N VAL A 36 -0.17 -16.47 3.47
CA VAL A 36 -0.61 -17.82 3.10
C VAL A 36 -1.24 -17.76 1.72
N GLY A 37 -0.61 -18.43 0.76
CA GLY A 37 -1.03 -18.35 -0.64
C GLY A 37 -0.68 -16.98 -1.24
N VAL A 38 -1.25 -16.70 -2.41
CA VAL A 38 -1.03 -15.46 -3.16
C VAL A 38 -2.18 -14.50 -2.89
N SER A 39 -1.86 -13.25 -2.52
CA SER A 39 -2.82 -12.18 -2.22
C SER A 39 -3.53 -11.61 -3.45
N ASP A 40 -2.85 -11.57 -4.60
CA ASP A 40 -3.41 -11.21 -5.91
C ASP A 40 -3.29 -12.38 -6.89
N LEU A 41 -4.42 -12.89 -7.38
CA LEU A 41 -4.48 -14.02 -8.30
C LEU A 41 -3.78 -13.73 -9.63
N THR A 42 -3.57 -12.46 -10.01
CA THR A 42 -2.78 -12.12 -11.21
C THR A 42 -1.31 -12.51 -11.09
N LEU A 43 -0.83 -12.81 -9.88
CA LEU A 43 0.55 -13.23 -9.60
C LEU A 43 0.70 -14.77 -9.57
N LEU A 44 -0.36 -15.54 -9.84
CA LEU A 44 -0.26 -16.99 -9.95
C LEU A 44 0.63 -17.39 -11.14
N SER A 45 1.54 -18.34 -10.92
CA SER A 45 2.45 -18.84 -11.96
C SER A 45 1.73 -19.61 -13.07
N LYS A 46 0.59 -20.23 -12.74
CA LYS A 46 -0.27 -20.96 -13.68
C LYS A 46 -1.70 -20.44 -13.51
N ILE A 47 -2.29 -20.01 -14.62
CA ILE A 47 -3.68 -19.55 -14.65
C ILE A 47 -4.53 -20.75 -15.08
N SER A 48 -5.08 -21.46 -14.10
CA SER A 48 -6.07 -22.53 -14.29
C SER A 48 -7.11 -22.48 -13.17
N ASP A 49 -8.29 -23.05 -13.43
CA ASP A 49 -9.38 -23.08 -12.45
C ASP A 49 -8.97 -23.84 -11.18
N GLU A 50 -8.19 -24.91 -11.34
CA GLU A 50 -7.64 -25.69 -10.23
C GLU A 50 -6.68 -24.85 -9.39
N ALA A 51 -5.75 -24.13 -10.03
CA ALA A 51 -4.77 -23.29 -9.33
C ALA A 51 -5.44 -22.15 -8.55
N ILE A 52 -6.48 -21.54 -9.12
CA ILE A 52 -7.29 -20.51 -8.46
C ILE A 52 -7.99 -21.10 -7.24
N ASN A 53 -8.67 -22.24 -7.41
CA ASN A 53 -9.41 -22.90 -6.33
C ASN A 53 -8.48 -23.36 -5.20
N GLU A 54 -7.31 -23.92 -5.52
CA GLU A 54 -6.30 -24.29 -4.53
C GLU A 54 -5.83 -23.09 -3.72
N ASN A 55 -5.58 -21.95 -4.37
CA ASN A 55 -5.17 -20.73 -3.66
C ASN A 55 -6.29 -20.20 -2.74
N LEU A 56 -7.53 -20.12 -3.24
CA LEU A 56 -8.68 -19.67 -2.46
C LEU A 56 -8.93 -20.59 -1.26
N LYS A 57 -8.89 -21.91 -1.46
CA LYS A 57 -9.02 -22.91 -0.39
C LYS A 57 -7.92 -22.74 0.66
N LYS A 58 -6.66 -22.60 0.23
CA LYS A 58 -5.52 -22.41 1.13
C LYS A 58 -5.67 -21.14 1.98
N ARG A 59 -6.09 -20.02 1.37
CA ARG A 59 -6.35 -18.75 2.07
C ARG A 59 -7.51 -18.87 3.05
N PHE A 60 -8.61 -19.48 2.63
CA PHE A 60 -9.79 -19.70 3.46
C PHE A 60 -9.48 -20.51 4.71
N LEU A 61 -8.73 -21.61 4.57
CA LEU A 61 -8.30 -22.44 5.71
C LEU A 61 -7.43 -21.67 6.71
N ASN A 62 -6.76 -20.60 6.27
CA ASN A 62 -5.95 -19.71 7.09
C ASN A 62 -6.71 -18.44 7.49
N ALA A 63 -8.05 -18.48 7.51
CA ALA A 63 -8.91 -17.37 7.91
C ALA A 63 -8.71 -16.08 7.09
N THR A 64 -8.21 -16.19 5.86
CA THR A 64 -8.06 -15.06 4.93
C THR A 64 -9.12 -15.17 3.84
N ILE A 65 -10.14 -14.33 3.93
CA ILE A 65 -11.35 -14.41 3.09
C ILE A 65 -11.36 -13.45 1.90
N TYR A 66 -10.45 -12.48 1.92
CA TYR A 66 -10.29 -11.47 0.88
C TYR A 66 -9.09 -11.79 0.01
N THR A 67 -9.32 -11.85 -1.30
CA THR A 67 -8.29 -12.13 -2.31
C THR A 67 -8.50 -11.21 -3.51
N TYR A 68 -7.45 -10.53 -3.94
CA TYR A 68 -7.51 -9.66 -5.11
C TYR A 68 -7.39 -10.46 -6.41
N ILE A 69 -8.02 -9.94 -7.46
CA ILE A 69 -7.74 -10.31 -8.84
C ILE A 69 -7.63 -9.01 -9.65
N GLY A 70 -6.42 -8.45 -9.67
CA GLY A 70 -6.16 -7.16 -10.29
C GLY A 70 -6.95 -6.04 -9.62
N HIS A 71 -8.05 -5.59 -10.24
CA HIS A 71 -8.87 -4.48 -9.74
C HIS A 71 -10.14 -4.95 -9.01
N VAL A 72 -10.44 -6.25 -9.07
CA VAL A 72 -11.61 -6.85 -8.43
C VAL A 72 -11.19 -7.50 -7.12
N LEU A 73 -12.09 -7.49 -6.13
CA LEU A 73 -11.91 -8.17 -4.85
C LEU A 73 -12.88 -9.35 -4.74
N ILE A 74 -12.35 -10.53 -4.42
CA ILE A 74 -13.12 -11.73 -4.13
C ILE A 74 -13.27 -11.87 -2.61
N SER A 75 -14.49 -12.11 -2.15
CA SER A 75 -14.82 -12.38 -0.75
C SER A 75 -15.46 -13.77 -0.61
N VAL A 76 -14.86 -14.64 0.20
CA VAL A 76 -15.40 -15.98 0.50
C VAL A 76 -16.00 -15.99 1.89
N ASN A 77 -17.32 -16.23 2.00
CA ASN A 77 -18.02 -16.18 3.29
C ASN A 77 -17.52 -17.30 4.25
N PRO A 78 -16.95 -16.96 5.43
CA PRO A 78 -16.50 -17.94 6.41
C PRO A 78 -17.62 -18.51 7.28
N PHE A 79 -18.84 -17.95 7.22
CA PHE A 79 -19.98 -18.30 8.07
C PHE A 79 -19.68 -18.28 9.58
N ARG A 80 -18.66 -17.50 9.98
CA ARG A 80 -18.24 -17.28 11.37
C ARG A 80 -17.56 -15.92 11.49
N ASP A 81 -17.49 -15.40 12.70
CA ASP A 81 -16.70 -14.21 12.97
C ASP A 81 -15.19 -14.52 12.96
N LEU A 82 -14.40 -13.64 12.36
CA LEU A 82 -12.93 -13.72 12.29
C LEU A 82 -12.25 -12.67 13.18
N GLY A 83 -13.00 -11.73 13.76
CA GLY A 83 -12.45 -10.66 14.59
C GLY A 83 -11.64 -9.61 13.81
N ILE A 84 -11.78 -9.56 12.48
CA ILE A 84 -11.08 -8.60 11.61
C ILE A 84 -11.79 -7.25 11.48
N TYR A 85 -13.03 -7.16 11.96
CA TYR A 85 -13.86 -5.95 11.88
C TYR A 85 -13.78 -5.16 13.19
N THR A 86 -12.61 -4.55 13.46
CA THR A 86 -12.40 -3.73 14.65
C THR A 86 -12.05 -2.29 14.26
N ASP A 87 -12.27 -1.34 15.18
CA ASP A 87 -11.90 0.06 14.95
C ASP A 87 -10.40 0.25 14.71
N ALA A 88 -9.56 -0.58 15.34
CA ALA A 88 -8.12 -0.58 15.11
C ALA A 88 -7.78 -0.92 13.65
N VAL A 89 -8.39 -1.96 13.09
CA VAL A 89 -8.21 -2.37 11.69
C VAL A 89 -8.77 -1.30 10.75
N MET A 90 -9.95 -0.74 11.04
CA MET A 90 -10.51 0.32 10.21
C MET A 90 -9.59 1.55 10.13
N ASN A 91 -9.02 1.96 11.25
CA ASN A 91 -8.09 3.08 11.32
C ASN A 91 -6.76 2.78 10.60
N GLU A 92 -6.30 1.53 10.63
CA GLU A 92 -5.10 1.10 9.91
C GLU A 92 -5.27 1.25 8.40
N TYR A 93 -6.43 0.88 7.85
CA TYR A 93 -6.70 0.93 6.41
C TYR A 93 -7.06 2.33 5.90
N LYS A 94 -7.46 3.26 6.78
CA LYS A 94 -7.91 4.59 6.40
C LYS A 94 -6.78 5.40 5.75
N GLY A 95 -7.01 5.83 4.50
CA GLY A 95 -6.06 6.66 3.76
C GLY A 95 -4.79 5.93 3.29
N LYS A 96 -4.79 4.59 3.36
CA LYS A 96 -3.68 3.76 2.87
C LYS A 96 -3.86 3.38 1.41
N ASN A 97 -2.74 3.23 0.73
CA ASN A 97 -2.73 2.59 -0.58
C ASN A 97 -2.93 1.08 -0.41
N ARG A 98 -3.55 0.43 -1.40
CA ARG A 98 -3.73 -1.03 -1.45
C ARG A 98 -2.45 -1.82 -1.18
N LEU A 99 -1.28 -1.35 -1.63
CA LEU A 99 -0.02 -2.06 -1.45
C LEU A 99 0.60 -1.90 -0.05
N GLU A 100 0.08 -0.97 0.74
CA GLU A 100 0.56 -0.68 2.10
C GLU A 100 -0.13 -1.55 3.16
N VAL A 101 -1.27 -2.14 2.81
CA VAL A 101 -2.11 -2.97 3.69
C VAL A 101 -2.33 -4.36 3.09
N PRO A 102 -2.61 -5.39 3.91
CA PRO A 102 -2.77 -6.78 3.47
C PRO A 102 -3.92 -7.06 2.49
#